data_AF-A0A0F9AH22-F1
#
_entry.id   AF-A0A0F9AH22-F1
#
_cell.length_a   1.000
_cell.length_b   1.000
_cell.length_c   1.000
_cell.angle_alpha   90.00
_cell.angle_beta   90.00
_cell.angle_gamma   90.00
#
_symmetry.space_group_name_H-M   'P 1'
#
loop_
_entity.id
_entity.type
_entity.pdbx_description
1 polymer ?
#
loop_
_entity_poly.entity_id
_entity_poly.type
_entity_poly.pdbx_seq_one_letter_code
_entity_poly.pdbx_strand_id
1 'polypeptide(L)'
;MNKLIRLSPTSIEYGDYAWNFASGCGNNTGGKCNSGGFNCWAYPITQRFAARYPNGFNPTIYPEALLSPLYLKKPSRILCAFMGDLFWDCLEF
;
A
#
# COMPACT_ATOMS: atom_id res chain seq x y z
N MET A 1 15.50 -2.43 16.54
CA MET A 1 14.84 -2.69 15.23
C MET A 1 13.54 -1.91 15.20
N ASN A 2 13.28 -1.16 14.13
CA ASN A 2 11.99 -0.47 13.96
C ASN A 2 10.89 -1.52 13.79
N LYS A 3 9.89 -1.49 14.67
CA LYS A 3 8.79 -2.48 14.70
C LYS A 3 7.59 -2.06 13.83
N LEU A 4 7.55 -0.82 13.36
CA LEU A 4 6.44 -0.24 12.60
C LEU A 4 6.85 -0.08 11.13
N ILE A 5 7.34 -1.17 10.53
CA ILE A 5 7.85 -1.15 9.16
C ILE A 5 6.65 -0.94 8.22
N ARG A 6 6.74 0.11 7.38
CA ARG A 6 5.68 0.51 6.43
C ARG A 6 4.30 0.72 7.08
N LEU A 7 4.29 1.13 8.34
CA LEU A 7 3.11 1.57 9.08
C LEU A 7 3.36 2.99 9.59
N SER A 8 2.68 3.97 9.00
CA SER A 8 2.89 5.39 9.30
C SER A 8 1.57 6.03 9.74
N PRO A 9 1.59 6.98 10.70
CA PRO A 9 0.43 7.81 10.98
C PRO A 9 -0.03 8.53 9.71
N THR A 10 -1.33 8.78 9.60
CA THR A 10 -1.92 9.50 8.47
C THR A 10 -2.74 10.70 8.95
N SER A 11 -2.93 11.67 8.06
CA SER A 11 -3.81 12.82 8.28
C SER A 11 -5.20 12.62 7.68
N ILE A 12 -5.52 11.42 7.18
CA ILE A 12 -6.82 11.07 6.64
C ILE A 12 -7.81 10.92 7.79
N GLU A 13 -8.91 11.65 7.73
CA GLU A 13 -9.85 11.83 8.84
C GLU A 13 -10.47 10.55 9.39
N TYR A 14 -10.52 9.49 8.58
CA TYR A 14 -11.11 8.19 8.95
C TYR A 14 -10.07 7.11 9.31
N GLY A 15 -8.77 7.40 9.27
CA GLY A 15 -7.70 6.44 9.57
C GLY A 15 -6.64 6.99 10.50
N ASP A 16 -6.14 6.17 11.43
CA ASP A 16 -5.04 6.54 12.32
C ASP A 16 -3.68 6.26 11.65
N TYR A 17 -3.59 5.15 10.90
CA TYR A 17 -2.36 4.73 10.24
C TYR A 17 -2.63 4.24 8.80
N ALA A 18 -1.68 4.48 7.91
CA ALA A 18 -1.59 3.84 6.61
C ALA A 18 -0.59 2.68 6.67
N TRP A 19 -1.04 1.49 6.29
CA TRP A 19 -0.25 0.27 6.32
C TRP A 19 -0.03 -0.28 4.91
N ASN A 20 1.24 -0.35 4.52
CA ASN A 20 1.65 -0.68 3.16
C ASN A 20 2.57 -1.91 3.13
N PHE A 21 2.15 -3.01 3.76
CA PHE A 21 2.84 -4.31 3.61
C PHE A 21 2.71 -4.89 2.19
N ALA A 22 1.73 -4.42 1.42
CA ALA A 22 1.61 -4.61 0.00
C ALA A 22 1.58 -3.24 -0.71
N SER A 23 2.13 -3.15 -1.91
CA SER A 23 2.03 -1.99 -2.78
C SER A 23 1.87 -2.39 -4.24
N GLY A 24 1.38 -1.47 -5.07
CA GLY A 24 1.16 -1.73 -6.49
C GLY A 24 -0.15 -2.43 -6.76
N CYS A 25 -0.56 -2.44 -8.02
CA CYS A 25 -1.85 -2.99 -8.45
C CYS A 25 -1.69 -3.56 -9.87
N GLY A 26 -2.14 -4.80 -10.06
CA GLY A 26 -2.19 -5.43 -11.39
C GLY A 26 -3.28 -4.83 -12.28
N ASN A 27 -4.28 -4.16 -11.69
CA ASN A 27 -5.38 -3.49 -12.40
C ASN A 27 -5.05 -2.12 -12.98
N ASN A 28 -3.79 -1.89 -13.32
CA ASN A 28 -3.35 -0.56 -13.69
C ASN A 28 -2.56 -0.60 -14.99
N THR A 29 -2.96 0.26 -15.93
CA THR A 29 -2.21 0.48 -17.17
C THR A 29 -1.83 1.94 -17.24
N GLY A 30 -0.52 2.24 -17.14
CA GLY A 30 0.00 3.60 -17.31
C GLY A 30 -0.58 4.63 -16.33
N GLY A 31 -0.87 4.22 -15.09
CA GLY A 31 -1.43 5.10 -14.06
C GLY A 31 -2.95 5.22 -14.08
N LYS A 32 -3.67 4.44 -14.90
CA LYS A 32 -5.13 4.37 -14.90
C LYS A 32 -5.63 3.02 -14.44
N CYS A 33 -6.63 3.01 -13.57
CA CYS A 33 -7.30 1.80 -13.16
C CYS A 33 -8.11 1.24 -14.34
N ASN A 34 -7.95 -0.04 -14.68
CA ASN A 34 -8.66 -0.60 -15.84
C ASN A 34 -10.17 -0.69 -15.56
N SER A 35 -10.56 -0.98 -14.31
CA SER A 35 -11.95 -0.84 -13.87
C SER A 35 -12.30 0.64 -13.76
N GLY A 36 -13.10 1.15 -14.69
CA GLY A 36 -13.60 2.53 -14.67
C GLY A 36 -12.68 3.60 -15.27
N GLY A 37 -11.45 3.28 -15.68
CA GLY A 37 -10.58 4.17 -16.45
C GLY A 37 -10.08 5.42 -15.71
N PHE A 38 -10.28 5.51 -14.40
CA PHE A 38 -9.91 6.67 -13.60
C PHE A 38 -8.41 6.70 -13.27
N ASN A 39 -7.90 7.90 -12.99
CA ASN A 39 -6.50 8.07 -12.60
C ASN A 39 -6.25 7.43 -11.24
N CYS A 40 -5.27 6.54 -11.17
CA CYS A 40 -4.84 5.92 -9.92
C CYS A 40 -4.03 6.92 -9.10
N TRP A 41 -4.50 7.24 -7.90
CA TRP A 41 -3.83 8.18 -7.01
C TRP A 41 -2.49 7.64 -6.46
N ALA A 42 -2.38 6.32 -6.29
CA ALA A 42 -1.20 5.68 -5.72
C ALA A 42 -0.03 5.57 -6.73
N TYR A 43 -0.34 5.43 -8.02
CA TYR A 43 0.67 5.32 -9.09
C TYR A 43 1.70 6.47 -9.08
N PRO A 44 1.31 7.76 -9.21
CA PRO A 44 2.28 8.86 -9.25
C PRO A 44 3.09 8.99 -7.94
N ILE A 45 2.53 8.58 -6.81
CA ILE A 45 3.23 8.59 -5.52
C ILE A 45 4.38 7.57 -5.55
N THR A 46 4.18 6.37 -6.11
CA THR A 46 5.28 5.39 -6.21
C THR A 46 6.41 5.89 -7.11
N GLN A 47 6.10 6.63 -8.17
CA GLN A 47 7.10 7.27 -9.03
C GLN A 47 7.86 8.38 -8.29
N ARG A 48 7.16 9.21 -7.53
CA ARG A 48 7.77 10.29 -6.73
C ARG A 48 8.68 9.76 -5.63
N PHE A 49 8.33 8.64 -5.01
CA PHE A 49 9.06 8.04 -3.89
C PHE A 49 9.71 6.71 -4.28
N ALA A 50 10.42 6.68 -5.42
CA ALA A 50 11.05 5.46 -5.96
C ALA A 50 11.96 4.72 -4.96
N ALA A 51 12.69 5.44 -4.10
CA ALA A 51 13.50 4.81 -3.05
C ALA A 51 12.67 3.99 -2.02
N ARG A 52 11.39 4.35 -1.82
CA ARG A 52 10.45 3.65 -0.93
C ARG A 52 9.65 2.56 -1.66
N TYR A 53 9.56 2.65 -2.98
CA TYR A 53 8.86 1.74 -3.88
C TYR A 53 9.80 1.34 -5.02
N PRO A 54 10.83 0.53 -4.75
CA PRO A 54 11.88 0.24 -5.73
C PRO A 54 11.35 -0.50 -6.97
N ASN A 55 10.22 -1.22 -6.84
CA ASN A 55 9.54 -1.90 -7.93
C ASN A 55 8.47 -1.03 -8.61
N GLY A 56 8.46 0.28 -8.34
CA GLY A 56 7.45 1.20 -8.86
C GLY A 56 6.04 0.79 -8.42
N PHE A 57 5.13 0.67 -9.39
CA PHE A 57 3.74 0.27 -9.15
C PHE A 57 3.45 -1.21 -9.43
N ASN A 58 4.49 -2.01 -9.67
CA ASN A 58 4.33 -3.46 -9.79
C ASN A 58 3.91 -4.04 -8.42
N PRO A 59 2.93 -4.98 -8.39
CA PRO A 59 2.55 -5.66 -7.16
C PRO A 59 3.76 -6.18 -6.40
N THR A 60 3.90 -5.76 -5.15
CA THR A 60 5.06 -6.09 -4.30
C THR A 60 4.58 -6.29 -2.87
N ILE A 61 5.00 -7.41 -2.26
CA ILE A 61 4.82 -7.71 -0.85
C ILE A 61 6.11 -7.39 -0.09
N TYR A 62 5.96 -6.86 1.13
CA TYR A 62 7.02 -6.57 2.08
C TYR A 62 6.78 -7.42 3.33
N PRO A 63 7.24 -8.69 3.37
CA PRO A 63 6.96 -9.61 4.46
C PRO A 63 7.37 -9.08 5.84
N GLU A 64 8.45 -8.29 5.89
CA GLU A 64 8.95 -7.66 7.10
C GLU A 64 7.97 -6.63 7.71
N ALA A 65 7.01 -6.14 6.93
CA ALA A 65 5.99 -5.19 7.35
C ALA A 65 4.65 -5.85 7.76
N LEU A 66 4.50 -7.16 7.56
CA LEU A 66 3.22 -7.85 7.76
C LEU A 66 2.77 -7.79 9.23
N LEU A 67 3.70 -7.92 10.17
CA LEU A 67 3.38 -7.94 11.60
C LEU A 67 3.37 -6.54 12.25
N SER A 68 3.63 -5.47 11.49
CA SER A 68 3.70 -4.11 12.02
C SER A 68 2.49 -3.69 12.86
N PRO A 69 1.22 -3.99 12.47
CA PRO A 69 0.05 -3.66 13.27
C PRO A 69 0.03 -4.30 14.67
N LEU A 70 0.63 -5.49 14.86
CA LEU A 70 0.65 -6.20 16.14
C LEU A 70 1.43 -5.46 17.23
N TYR A 71 2.27 -4.49 16.85
CA TYR A 71 3.06 -3.70 17.79
C TYR A 71 2.36 -2.42 18.26
N LEU A 72 1.16 -2.11 17.75
CA LEU A 72 0.36 -0.99 18.24
C LEU A 72 -0.24 -1.31 19.61
N LYS A 73 -0.04 -0.40 20.58
CA LYS A 73 -0.51 -0.58 21.97
C LYS A 73 -1.95 -0.13 22.19
N LYS A 74 -2.45 0.76 21.32
CA LYS A 74 -3.80 1.32 21.41
C LYS A 74 -4.60 0.77 20.22
N PRO A 75 -5.90 0.46 20.39
CA PRO A 75 -6.78 0.23 19.25
C PRO A 75 -6.65 1.37 18.24
N SER A 76 -6.61 1.04 16.95
CA SER A 76 -6.39 2.01 15.88
C SER A 76 -7.09 1.56 14.60
N ARG A 77 -7.59 2.52 13.82
CA ARG A 77 -8.12 2.32 12.48
C ARG A 77 -6.98 2.34 11.48
N ILE A 78 -6.78 1.23 10.77
CA ILE A 78 -5.66 1.06 9.85
C ILE A 78 -6.17 0.98 8.42
N LEU A 79 -5.65 1.86 7.57
CA LEU A 79 -5.88 1.81 6.13
C LEU A 79 -4.99 0.71 5.55
N CYS A 80 -5.60 -0.45 5.29
CA CYS A 80 -4.92 -1.66 4.86
C CYS A 80 -4.57 -1.60 3.36
N ALA A 81 -3.32 -1.97 3.03
CA ALA A 81 -2.78 -1.93 1.67
C ALA A 81 -3.06 -0.62 0.95
N PHE A 82 -2.87 0.50 1.66
CA PHE A 82 -3.30 1.82 1.20
C PHE A 82 -2.64 2.22 -0.13
N MET A 83 -1.45 1.72 -0.43
CA MET A 83 -0.68 2.02 -1.64
C MET A 83 -0.70 0.87 -2.67
N GLY A 84 -1.66 -0.03 -2.58
CA GLY A 84 -1.78 -1.16 -3.49
C GLY A 84 -3.18 -1.76 -3.53
N ASP A 85 -3.25 -2.94 -4.12
CA ASP A 85 -4.48 -3.72 -4.20
C ASP A 85 -4.18 -5.15 -3.72
N LEU A 86 -4.93 -5.61 -2.71
CA LEU A 86 -4.83 -6.98 -2.17
C LEU A 86 -5.73 -7.96 -2.91
N PHE A 87 -6.76 -7.47 -3.59
CA PHE A 87 -7.85 -8.27 -4.12
C PHE A 87 -7.85 -8.27 -5.65
N TRP A 88 -6.65 -8.27 -6.23
CA TRP A 88 -6.48 -8.44 -7.66
C TRP A 88 -6.79 -9.88 -8.07
N ASP A 89 -7.35 -10.08 -9.28
CA ASP A 89 -7.51 -11.39 -9.89
C ASP A 89 -6.12 -11.96 -10.23
N CYS A 90 -5.51 -12.58 -9.23
CA CYS A 90 -4.23 -13.25 -9.38
C CYS A 90 -4.48 -14.75 -9.52
N LEU A 91 -4.22 -15.28 -10.71
CA LEU A 91 -4.26 -16.72 -10.99
C LEU A 91 -3.12 -17.49 -10.32
N GLU A 92 -2.15 -16.80 -9.68
CA GLU A 92 -0.91 -17.38 -9.14
C GLU A 92 -0.70 -17.15 -7.63
N PHE A 93 -1.72 -16.70 -6.90
CA PHE A 93 -1.72 -16.76 -5.42
C PHE A 93 -2.17 -18.12 -4.92
#